data_AF-A0A182Y0P3-F1
#
_entry.id   AF-A0A182Y0P3-F1
#
_cell.length_a   1.000
_cell.length_b   1.000
_cell.length_c   1.000
_cell.angle_alpha   90.00
_cell.angle_beta   90.00
_cell.angle_gamma   90.00
#
_symmetry.space_group_name_H-M   'P 1'
#
loop_
_entity.id
_entity.type
_entity.pdbx_description
1 polymer ?
#
loop_
_entity_poly.entity_id
_entity_poly.type
_entity_poly.pdbx_seq_one_letter_code
_entity_poly.pdbx_strand_id
1 'polypeptide(L)'
;MKLIYFFSNVLQFQIYRALCTASGQYVPQDPSKPLHKCDIYRQPAAGNILKKLMERGTSQPWQQVLQEVIGEGRLDGSALREFFRPLEEWLRNENLRNNEYVGWIYDGDYCKHSIETANLQVFGGFYNVAVELQLTSWLVLTISCLISALVHHRQLR
;
A
#
# COMPACT_ATOMS: atom_id res chain seq x y z
N MET A 1 -16.09 3.98 13.56
CA MET A 1 -15.44 2.79 12.95
C MET A 1 -14.71 2.02 14.05
N LYS A 2 -15.08 0.77 14.38
CA LYS A 2 -14.32 -0.01 15.38
C LYS A 2 -13.08 -0.62 14.71
N LEU A 3 -11.91 -0.53 15.35
CA LEU A 3 -10.61 -1.01 14.82
C LEU A 3 -10.63 -2.50 14.44
N ILE A 4 -11.44 -3.30 15.13
CA ILE A 4 -11.63 -4.73 14.86
C ILE A 4 -12.09 -5.01 13.43
N TYR A 5 -12.93 -4.14 12.86
CA TYR A 5 -13.44 -4.34 11.50
C TYR A 5 -12.36 -4.04 10.47
N PHE A 6 -11.56 -2.99 10.69
CA PHE A 6 -10.44 -2.69 9.83
C PHE A 6 -9.42 -3.84 9.82
N PHE A 7 -9.04 -4.31 11.01
CA PHE A 7 -8.12 -5.44 11.15
C PHE A 7 -8.66 -6.72 10.49
N SER A 8 -9.92 -7.06 10.75
CA SER A 8 -10.58 -8.23 10.15
C SER A 8 -10.59 -8.16 8.62
N ASN A 9 -10.88 -6.99 8.04
CA ASN A 9 -10.93 -6.81 6.59
C ASN A 9 -9.58 -7.04 5.91
N VAL A 10 -8.45 -6.81 6.60
CA VAL A 10 -7.13 -7.12 6.03
C VAL A 10 -6.79 -8.59 6.27
N LEU A 11 -6.94 -9.05 7.52
CA LEU A 11 -6.55 -10.40 7.92
C LEU A 11 -7.35 -11.49 7.19
N GLN A 12 -8.63 -11.24 6.88
CA GLN A 12 -9.46 -12.22 6.18
C GLN A 12 -8.87 -12.62 4.82
N PHE A 13 -8.28 -11.69 4.07
CA PHE A 13 -7.69 -12.00 2.76
C PHE A 13 -6.36 -12.75 2.92
N GLN A 14 -5.59 -12.43 3.95
CA GLN A 14 -4.36 -13.14 4.28
C GLN A 14 -4.64 -14.61 4.61
N ILE A 15 -5.62 -14.87 5.48
CA ILE A 15 -6.05 -16.24 5.80
C ILE A 15 -6.64 -16.92 4.56
N TYR A 16 -7.52 -16.23 3.81
CA TYR A 16 -8.13 -16.78 2.61
C TYR A 16 -7.09 -17.20 1.56
N ARG A 17 -6.04 -16.39 1.32
CA ARG A 17 -4.91 -16.75 0.46
C ARG A 17 -4.25 -18.04 0.91
N ALA A 18 -3.94 -18.19 2.19
CA ALA A 18 -3.34 -19.41 2.72
C ALA A 18 -4.25 -20.64 2.54
N LEU A 19 -5.56 -20.50 2.78
CA LEU A 19 -6.54 -21.57 2.55
C LEU A 19 -6.61 -21.99 1.08
N CYS A 20 -6.59 -21.02 0.17
CA CYS A 20 -6.64 -21.24 -1.28
C CYS A 20 -5.36 -21.88 -1.82
N THR A 21 -4.19 -21.46 -1.34
CA THR A 21 -2.90 -22.08 -1.63
C THR A 21 -2.91 -23.55 -1.20
N ALA A 22 -3.32 -23.82 0.04
CA ALA A 22 -3.37 -25.18 0.58
C ALA A 22 -4.38 -26.08 -0.13
N SER A 23 -5.44 -25.50 -0.69
CA SER A 23 -6.45 -26.21 -1.48
C SER A 23 -6.02 -26.47 -2.93
N GLY A 24 -4.88 -25.91 -3.37
CA GLY A 24 -4.43 -26.00 -4.77
C GLY A 24 -5.31 -25.24 -5.78
N GLN A 25 -6.21 -24.39 -5.28
CA GLN A 25 -7.16 -23.57 -6.06
C GLN A 25 -6.58 -22.21 -6.45
N TYR A 26 -5.48 -21.82 -5.81
CA TYR A 26 -4.74 -20.61 -6.12
C TYR A 26 -3.27 -20.97 -6.33
N VAL A 27 -2.69 -20.44 -7.42
CA VAL A 27 -1.26 -20.49 -7.71
C VAL A 27 -0.82 -19.08 -8.10
N PRO A 28 0.21 -18.51 -7.45
CA PRO A 28 0.71 -17.19 -7.81
C PRO A 28 1.07 -17.12 -9.29
N GLN A 29 0.63 -16.07 -9.97
CA GLN A 29 0.89 -15.79 -11.39
C GLN A 29 0.25 -16.77 -12.40
N ASP A 30 -0.56 -17.73 -11.96
CA ASP A 30 -1.32 -18.61 -12.86
C ASP A 30 -2.70 -17.98 -13.18
N PRO A 31 -2.98 -17.62 -14.46
CA PRO A 31 -4.26 -17.03 -14.85
C PRO A 31 -5.43 -18.02 -14.74
N SER A 32 -5.17 -19.32 -14.72
CA SER A 32 -6.20 -20.36 -14.56
C SER A 32 -6.66 -20.51 -13.10
N LYS A 33 -5.81 -20.11 -12.15
CA LYS A 33 -6.03 -20.25 -10.71
C LYS A 33 -5.81 -18.92 -9.95
N PRO A 34 -6.55 -17.86 -10.28
CA PRO A 34 -6.39 -16.58 -9.59
C PRO A 34 -7.11 -16.60 -8.23
N LEU A 35 -6.61 -15.78 -7.29
CA LEU A 35 -7.11 -15.76 -5.91
C LEU A 35 -8.61 -15.43 -5.80
N HIS A 36 -9.12 -14.53 -6.63
CA HIS A 36 -10.53 -14.11 -6.62
C HIS A 36 -11.52 -15.18 -7.16
N LYS A 37 -11.04 -16.28 -7.75
CA LYS A 37 -11.87 -17.42 -8.22
C LYS A 37 -11.78 -18.64 -7.31
N CYS A 38 -11.00 -18.57 -6.24
CA CYS A 38 -10.78 -19.72 -5.37
C CYS A 38 -12.09 -20.16 -4.68
N ASP A 39 -12.35 -21.48 -4.69
CA ASP A 39 -13.43 -22.08 -3.91
C ASP A 39 -12.88 -23.08 -2.88
N ILE A 40 -13.06 -22.76 -1.60
CA ILE A 40 -12.64 -23.59 -0.47
C ILE A 40 -13.69 -24.63 -0.05
N TYR A 41 -14.83 -24.71 -0.75
CA TYR A 41 -15.88 -25.68 -0.46
C TYR A 41 -15.39 -27.13 -0.63
N ARG A 42 -15.63 -27.98 0.39
CA ARG A 42 -15.20 -29.39 0.45
C ARG A 42 -13.69 -29.63 0.44
N GLN A 43 -12.88 -28.62 0.75
CA GLN A 43 -11.42 -28.74 0.77
C GLN A 43 -10.92 -29.07 2.18
N PRO A 44 -10.51 -30.33 2.47
CA PRO A 44 -10.05 -30.71 3.81
C PRO A 44 -8.73 -30.02 4.19
N ALA A 45 -7.87 -29.70 3.22
CA ALA A 45 -6.63 -28.99 3.45
C ALA A 45 -6.87 -27.59 4.05
N ALA A 46 -7.83 -26.83 3.50
CA ALA A 46 -8.27 -25.55 4.07
C ALA A 46 -8.85 -25.72 5.48
N GLY A 47 -9.73 -26.72 5.67
CA GLY A 47 -10.31 -27.03 6.97
C GLY A 47 -9.26 -27.31 8.06
N ASN A 48 -8.18 -28.02 7.72
CA ASN A 48 -7.08 -28.31 8.63
C ASN A 48 -6.32 -27.04 9.07
N ILE A 49 -6.09 -26.10 8.15
CA ILE A 49 -5.49 -24.80 8.48
C ILE A 49 -6.41 -24.01 9.41
N LEU A 50 -7.69 -23.90 9.06
CA LEU A 50 -8.66 -23.17 9.87
C LEU A 50 -8.79 -23.75 11.27
N LYS A 51 -8.83 -25.09 11.39
CA LYS A 51 -8.83 -25.78 12.68
C LYS A 51 -7.61 -25.41 13.53
N LYS A 52 -6.40 -25.46 12.96
CA LYS A 52 -5.16 -25.10 13.65
C LYS A 52 -5.13 -23.65 14.12
N LEU A 53 -5.70 -22.72 13.34
CA LEU A 53 -5.83 -21.33 13.76
C LEU A 53 -6.79 -21.19 14.94
N MET A 54 -7.97 -21.79 14.84
CA MET A 54 -9.05 -21.61 15.82
C MET A 54 -8.83 -22.38 17.13
N GLU A 55 -8.17 -23.54 17.09
CA GLU A 55 -7.92 -24.36 18.30
C GLU A 55 -7.02 -23.68 19.33
N ARG A 56 -6.21 -22.69 18.91
CA ARG A 56 -5.33 -21.93 19.82
C ARG A 56 -6.12 -20.92 20.66
N GLY A 57 -7.27 -20.43 20.18
CA GLY A 57 -8.09 -19.44 20.88
C GLY A 57 -7.27 -18.23 21.34
N THR A 58 -7.34 -17.90 22.62
CA THR A 58 -6.59 -16.80 23.26
C THR A 58 -5.32 -17.25 23.99
N SER A 59 -4.94 -18.53 23.88
CA SER A 59 -3.80 -19.08 24.63
C SER A 59 -2.44 -18.57 24.15
N GLN A 60 -2.36 -18.07 22.91
CA GLN A 60 -1.14 -17.57 22.29
C GLN A 60 -1.40 -16.23 21.58
N PRO A 61 -0.37 -15.35 21.45
CA PRO A 61 -0.48 -14.15 20.64
C PRO A 61 -0.82 -14.48 19.18
N TRP A 62 -1.75 -13.72 18.60
CA TRP A 62 -2.27 -14.00 17.26
C TRP A 62 -1.18 -14.02 16.17
N GLN A 63 -0.14 -13.17 16.29
CA GLN A 63 0.98 -13.14 15.35
C GLN A 63 1.73 -14.46 15.31
N GLN A 64 1.95 -15.05 16.49
CA GLN A 64 2.66 -16.31 16.62
C GLN A 64 1.83 -17.44 16.01
N VAL A 65 0.52 -17.47 16.30
CA VAL A 65 -0.41 -18.47 15.72
C VAL A 65 -0.41 -18.40 14.19
N LEU A 66 -0.48 -17.19 13.61
CA LEU A 66 -0.42 -17.03 12.15
C LEU A 66 0.93 -17.46 11.58
N GLN A 67 2.04 -17.10 12.24
CA GLN A 67 3.38 -17.50 11.79
C GLN A 67 3.54 -19.03 11.78
N GLU A 68 3.04 -19.71 12.82
CA GLU A 68 3.13 -21.17 12.95
C GLU A 68 2.25 -21.91 11.93
N VAL A 69 1.06 -21.38 11.63
CA VAL A 69 0.06 -22.09 10.81
C VAL A 69 0.14 -21.74 9.33
N ILE A 70 0.31 -20.47 8.99
CA ILE A 70 0.31 -19.97 7.59
C ILE A 70 1.66 -19.38 7.15
N GLY A 71 2.65 -19.29 8.04
CA GLY A 71 3.98 -18.76 7.71
C GLY A 71 4.07 -17.24 7.68
N GLU A 72 2.98 -16.52 7.98
CA GLU A 72 2.89 -15.06 7.90
C GLU A 72 2.38 -14.47 9.23
N GLY A 73 3.29 -14.08 10.13
CA GLY A 73 2.92 -13.57 11.47
C GLY A 73 2.56 -12.08 11.53
N ARG A 74 2.85 -11.30 10.47
CA ARG A 74 2.52 -9.87 10.40
C ARG A 74 1.23 -9.68 9.61
N LEU A 75 0.50 -8.62 9.94
CA LEU A 75 -0.64 -8.20 9.13
C LEU A 75 -0.14 -7.67 7.79
N ASP A 76 -0.60 -8.27 6.70
CA ASP A 76 -0.15 -7.96 5.34
C ASP A 76 -1.33 -7.61 4.41
N GLY A 77 -1.25 -6.44 3.79
CA GLY A 77 -2.24 -5.96 2.81
C GLY A 77 -2.04 -6.53 1.40
N SER A 78 -0.96 -7.28 1.16
CA SER A 78 -0.66 -7.81 -0.18
C SER A 78 -1.75 -8.77 -0.68
N ALA A 79 -2.31 -9.61 0.20
CA ALA A 79 -3.38 -10.55 -0.15
C ALA A 79 -4.67 -9.84 -0.58
N LEU A 80 -5.03 -8.77 0.13
CA LEU A 80 -6.16 -7.90 -0.23
C LEU A 80 -5.94 -7.28 -1.61
N ARG A 81 -4.75 -6.68 -1.83
CA ARG A 81 -4.43 -6.07 -3.12
C ARG A 81 -4.41 -7.08 -4.25
N GLU A 82 -3.87 -8.26 -4.01
CA GLU A 82 -3.82 -9.34 -4.98
C GLU A 82 -5.21 -9.80 -5.41
N PHE A 83 -6.13 -9.94 -4.46
CA PHE A 83 -7.53 -10.28 -4.74
C PHE A 83 -8.17 -9.26 -5.68
N PHE A 84 -7.98 -7.97 -5.43
CA PHE A 84 -8.57 -6.88 -6.21
C PHE A 84 -7.73 -6.43 -7.42
N ARG A 85 -6.53 -6.99 -7.65
CA ARG A 85 -5.61 -6.57 -8.71
C ARG A 85 -6.25 -6.50 -10.10
N PRO A 86 -7.05 -7.49 -10.56
CA PRO A 86 -7.69 -7.40 -11.88
C PRO A 86 -8.68 -6.24 -11.98
N LEU A 87 -9.40 -5.93 -10.89
CA LEU A 87 -10.30 -4.78 -10.82
C LEU A 87 -9.52 -3.47 -10.79
N GLU A 88 -8.43 -3.38 -10.02
CA GLU A 88 -7.53 -2.22 -9.96
C GLU A 88 -7.02 -1.88 -11.37
N GLU A 89 -6.58 -2.88 -12.12
CA GLU A 89 -6.06 -2.71 -13.48
C GLU A 89 -7.15 -2.28 -14.47
N TRP A 90 -8.34 -2.90 -14.40
CA TRP A 90 -9.48 -2.52 -15.24
C TRP A 90 -9.92 -1.07 -14.96
N LEU A 91 -10.08 -0.70 -13.68
CA LEU A 91 -10.47 0.66 -13.28
C LEU A 91 -9.45 1.71 -13.73
N ARG A 92 -8.15 1.40 -13.62
CA ARG A 92 -7.09 2.30 -14.09
C ARG A 92 -7.21 2.58 -15.58
N ASN A 93 -7.42 1.55 -16.39
CA ASN A 93 -7.55 1.68 -17.84
C ASN A 93 -8.83 2.42 -18.23
N GLU A 94 -9.94 2.14 -17.54
CA GLU A 94 -11.23 2.77 -17.80
C GLU A 94 -11.23 4.26 -17.44
N ASN A 95 -10.64 4.62 -16.30
CA ASN A 95 -10.48 6.03 -15.90
C ASN A 95 -9.63 6.81 -16.91
N LEU A 96 -8.55 6.21 -17.42
CA LEU A 96 -7.72 6.82 -18.46
C LEU A 96 -8.49 7.00 -19.78
N ARG A 97 -9.30 6.00 -20.16
CA ARG A 97 -10.11 6.06 -21.38
C ARG A 97 -11.16 7.17 -21.34
N ASN A 98 -11.77 7.37 -20.18
CA ASN A 98 -12.84 8.36 -20.00
C ASN A 98 -12.31 9.72 -19.51
N ASN A 99 -11.00 9.86 -19.33
CA ASN A 99 -10.33 11.05 -18.81
C ASN A 99 -10.91 11.50 -17.44
N GLU A 100 -11.15 10.54 -16.56
CA GLU A 100 -11.71 10.76 -15.22
C GLU A 100 -10.67 11.37 -14.28
N TYR A 101 -11.13 12.30 -13.44
CA TYR A 101 -10.29 12.89 -12.39
C TYR A 101 -10.21 11.96 -11.17
N VAL A 102 -9.00 11.51 -10.82
CA VAL A 102 -8.76 10.63 -9.66
C VAL A 102 -8.32 11.47 -8.46
N GLY A 103 -9.17 11.52 -7.43
CA GLY A 103 -8.93 12.24 -6.18
C GLY A 103 -10.11 13.11 -5.81
N TRP A 104 -9.92 13.97 -4.82
CA TRP A 104 -10.92 14.94 -4.38
C TRP A 104 -10.27 16.32 -4.25
N ILE A 105 -11.03 17.36 -4.56
CA ILE A 105 -10.62 18.75 -4.30
C ILE A 105 -10.92 19.03 -2.83
N TYR A 106 -9.97 19.62 -2.13
CA TYR A 106 -10.14 19.98 -0.72
C TYR A 106 -11.11 21.17 -0.61
N ASP A 107 -12.17 21.02 0.17
CA ASP A 107 -13.23 22.02 0.35
C ASP A 107 -13.01 22.96 1.57
N GLY A 108 -11.94 22.75 2.34
CA GLY A 108 -11.51 23.70 3.38
C GLY A 108 -12.16 23.53 4.76
N ASP A 109 -13.24 22.77 4.89
CA ASP A 109 -14.14 22.95 6.03
C ASP A 109 -13.93 21.96 7.20
N TYR A 110 -13.21 20.86 6.99
CA TYR A 110 -13.15 19.77 7.97
C TYR A 110 -12.23 20.01 9.18
N CYS A 111 -11.31 20.98 9.13
CA CYS A 111 -10.39 21.28 10.25
C CYS A 111 -10.63 22.64 10.93
N LYS A 112 -11.67 23.39 10.56
CA LYS A 112 -11.85 24.74 11.11
C LYS A 112 -12.07 24.74 12.63
N HIS A 113 -12.89 23.80 13.13
CA HIS A 113 -13.20 23.70 14.56
C HIS A 113 -12.02 23.20 15.43
N SER A 114 -11.21 22.29 14.92
CA SER A 114 -10.04 21.76 15.65
C SER A 114 -8.86 22.71 15.65
N ILE A 115 -8.71 23.54 14.60
CA ILE A 115 -7.66 24.56 14.48
C ILE A 115 -7.97 25.77 15.37
N GLU A 116 -9.21 26.25 15.38
CA GLU A 116 -9.64 27.39 16.22
C GLU A 116 -9.49 27.09 17.73
N THR A 117 -9.80 25.86 18.15
CA THR A 117 -9.68 25.44 19.56
C THR A 117 -8.22 25.25 20.00
N ALA A 118 -7.31 24.94 19.09
CA ALA A 118 -5.89 24.67 19.38
C ALA A 118 -4.96 25.88 19.14
N ASN A 119 -5.48 26.99 18.59
CA ASN A 119 -4.71 28.19 18.21
C ASN A 119 -3.44 27.88 17.40
N LEU A 120 -3.50 26.86 16.53
CA LEU A 120 -2.39 26.44 15.68
C LEU A 120 -2.41 27.25 14.38
N GLN A 121 -1.31 27.92 14.04
CA GLN A 121 -1.12 28.49 12.70
C GLN A 121 -0.79 27.37 11.72
N VAL A 122 -1.77 26.96 10.91
CA VAL A 122 -1.56 25.97 9.86
C VAL A 122 -1.06 26.67 8.61
N PHE A 123 0.26 26.66 8.40
CA PHE A 123 0.84 26.91 7.08
C PHE A 123 0.89 25.59 6.31
N GLY A 124 0.08 25.47 5.25
CA GLY A 124 0.24 24.37 4.30
C GLY A 124 -1.02 24.05 3.50
N GLY A 125 -0.95 24.27 2.19
CA GLY A 125 -2.02 23.90 1.28
C GLY A 125 -1.52 23.64 -0.14
N PHE A 126 -0.53 22.77 -0.34
CA PHE A 126 -0.30 22.10 -1.63
C PHE A 126 0.42 20.75 -1.39
N TYR A 127 -0.32 19.64 -1.44
CA TYR A 127 0.28 18.32 -1.71
C TYR A 127 0.27 18.12 -3.23
N ASN A 128 1.45 17.78 -3.77
CA ASN A 128 1.86 17.75 -5.19
C ASN A 128 2.55 19.01 -5.75
N VAL A 129 3.42 19.65 -4.97
CA VAL A 129 4.59 20.32 -5.54
C VAL A 129 5.84 19.58 -5.07
N ALA A 130 6.11 18.43 -5.68
CA ALA A 130 7.50 18.02 -5.85
C ALA A 130 8.04 18.88 -7.00
N VAL A 131 8.72 19.99 -6.69
CA VAL A 131 9.62 20.57 -7.69
C VAL A 131 10.76 19.56 -7.82
N GLU A 132 10.61 18.63 -8.74
CA GLU A 132 11.76 17.89 -9.23
C GLU A 132 12.60 18.90 -10.01
N LEU A 133 13.58 19.49 -9.32
CA LEU A 133 14.66 20.22 -9.96
C LEU A 133 15.41 19.21 -10.84
N GLN A 134 14.96 19.05 -12.07
CA GLN A 134 15.77 18.46 -13.12
C GLN A 134 16.92 19.42 -13.38
N LEU A 135 17.98 19.27 -12.57
CA LEU A 135 19.28 19.84 -12.85
C LEU A 135 19.76 19.15 -14.13
N THR A 136 19.43 19.74 -15.26
CA THR A 136 19.98 19.33 -16.54
C THR A 136 21.50 19.40 -16.44
N SER A 137 22.20 18.45 -17.06
CA SER A 137 23.67 18.35 -17.00
C SER A 137 24.37 19.68 -17.29
N TRP A 138 23.76 20.53 -18.14
CA TRP A 138 24.30 21.83 -18.51
C TRP A 138 24.28 22.86 -17.36
N LEU A 139 23.28 22.84 -16.49
CA LEU A 139 23.24 23.72 -15.30
C LEU A 139 24.37 23.38 -14.32
N VAL A 140 24.65 22.09 -14.12
CA VAL A 140 25.75 21.66 -13.25
C VAL A 140 27.12 22.02 -13.85
N LEU A 141 27.28 21.85 -15.16
CA LEU A 141 28.53 22.17 -15.88
C LEU A 141 28.83 23.68 -15.87
N THR A 142 27.81 24.51 -16.08
CA THR A 142 27.96 25.97 -16.06
C THR A 142 28.33 26.48 -14.67
N ILE A 143 27.70 25.95 -13.62
CA ILE A 143 28.03 26.32 -12.22
C ILE A 143 29.46 25.88 -11.88
N SER A 144 29.88 24.68 -12.28
CA SER A 144 31.26 24.21 -12.07
C SER A 144 32.30 25.08 -12.78
N CYS A 145 32.00 25.52 -14.00
CA CYS A 145 32.88 26.38 -14.78
C CYS A 145 33.01 27.79 -14.16
N LEU A 146 31.90 28.37 -13.69
CA LEU A 146 31.90 29.67 -13.00
C LEU A 146 32.68 29.64 -11.69
N ILE A 147 32.53 28.57 -10.89
CA ILE A 147 33.30 28.40 -9.65
C ILE A 147 34.79 28.28 -9.98
N SER A 148 35.15 27.52 -11.02
CA SER A 148 36.55 27.37 -11.44
C SER A 148 37.15 28.69 -11.90
N ALA A 149 36.41 29.49 -12.68
CA ALA A 149 36.83 30.81 -13.13
C ALA A 149 36.96 31.82 -11.96
N LEU A 150 36.05 31.78 -10.99
CA LEU A 150 36.13 32.61 -9.79
C LEU A 150 37.31 32.24 -8.91
N VAL A 151 37.58 30.95 -8.72
CA VAL A 151 38.76 30.47 -8.00
C VAL A 151 40.04 30.89 -8.74
N HIS A 152 40.07 30.77 -10.06
CA HIS A 152 41.23 31.17 -10.86
C HIS A 152 41.46 32.69 -10.79
N HIS A 153 40.40 33.50 -10.88
CA HIS A 153 40.50 34.96 -10.73
C HIS A 153 40.91 35.38 -9.31
N ARG A 154 40.58 34.59 -8.29
CA ARG A 154 40.99 34.82 -6.89
C ARG A 154 42.43 34.38 -6.61
N GLN A 155 43.03 33.53 -7.44
CA GLN A 155 44.44 33.12 -7.38
C GLN A 155 45.36 34.08 -8.16
N LEU A 156 44.81 34.85 -9.11
CA LEU A 156 45.52 35.85 -9.91
C LEU A 156 45.48 37.28 -9.32
N ARG A 157 44.88 37.45 -8.15
CA ARG A 157 44.86 38.69 -7.37
C ARG A 157 45.51 38.44 -6.03
#